data_AF-A0A293L9L5-F1
#
_entry.id   AF-A0A293L9L5-F1
#
_cell.length_a   1.000
_cell.length_b   1.000
_cell.length_c   1.000
_cell.angle_alpha   90.00
_cell.angle_beta   90.00
_cell.angle_gamma   90.00
#
_symmetry.space_group_name_H-M   'P 1'
#
loop_
_entity.id
_entity.type
_entity.pdbx_description
1 polymer ?
#
loop_
_entity_poly.entity_id
_entity_poly.type
_entity_poly.pdbx_seq_one_letter_code
_entity_poly.pdbx_strand_id
1 'polypeptide(L)'
;MNIYFNCSSVEVGSREACGVPFSCCKRQPNELIKNKQCGYDVRKSDYPRDKSHVIYEKGCLRAGEEWIEANLVPVAGVAVGLAVLQILGICFAQNLRADIFAQKARWH
;
A
#
# COMPACT_ATOMS: atom_id res chain seq x y z
N MET A 1 -19.42 1.52 3.58
CA MET A 1 -19.11 1.92 4.97
C MET A 1 -19.91 1.03 5.90
N ASN A 2 -19.35 0.58 7.03
CA ASN A 2 -20.11 -0.17 8.03
C ASN A 2 -21.07 0.77 8.78
N ILE A 3 -22.33 0.35 8.94
CA ILE A 3 -23.42 1.14 9.54
C ILE A 3 -23.13 1.55 10.98
N TYR A 4 -22.45 0.73 11.79
CA TYR A 4 -22.15 1.05 13.20
C TYR A 4 -21.23 2.26 13.37
N PHE A 5 -20.41 2.54 12.36
CA PHE A 5 -19.54 3.70 12.36
C PHE A 5 -20.26 4.94 11.82
N ASN A 6 -21.47 4.84 11.27
CA ASN A 6 -22.17 6.01 10.77
C ASN A 6 -22.46 6.98 11.93
N CYS A 7 -22.24 8.28 11.71
CA CYS A 7 -22.50 9.31 12.72
C CYS A 7 -23.98 9.36 13.13
N SER A 8 -24.90 9.06 12.22
CA SER A 8 -26.34 8.97 12.53
C SER A 8 -26.68 7.79 13.45
N SER A 9 -25.81 6.79 13.59
CA SER A 9 -26.06 5.62 14.44
C SER A 9 -25.89 5.89 15.93
N VAL A 10 -25.54 7.13 16.32
CA VAL A 10 -25.65 7.60 17.71
C VAL A 10 -27.11 7.48 18.20
N GLU A 11 -28.09 7.78 17.34
CA GLU A 11 -29.52 7.73 17.67
C GLU A 11 -30.00 6.31 17.99
N VAL A 12 -29.34 5.30 17.40
CA VAL A 12 -29.62 3.88 17.61
C VAL A 12 -28.76 3.30 18.76
N GLY A 13 -28.00 4.13 19.46
CA GLY A 13 -27.17 3.74 20.61
C GLY A 13 -25.84 3.08 20.24
N SER A 14 -25.33 3.27 19.01
CA SER A 14 -24.03 2.71 18.64
C SER A 14 -22.88 3.50 19.25
N ARG A 15 -22.08 2.83 20.09
CA ARG A 15 -20.89 3.43 20.72
C ARG A 15 -19.79 3.82 19.72
N GLU A 16 -19.77 3.14 18.57
CA GLU A 16 -18.74 3.31 17.51
C GLU A 16 -19.11 4.34 16.46
N ALA A 17 -20.26 4.99 16.61
CA ALA A 17 -20.73 6.02 15.72
C ALA A 17 -19.71 7.18 15.65
N CYS A 18 -19.51 7.72 14.45
CA CYS A 18 -18.43 8.68 14.15
C CYS A 18 -17.00 8.17 14.46
N GLY A 19 -16.80 6.87 14.71
CA GLY A 19 -15.49 6.29 14.95
C GLY A 19 -14.82 5.73 13.70
N VAL A 20 -13.62 5.15 13.85
CA VAL A 20 -12.95 4.33 12.84
C VAL A 20 -12.43 3.04 13.49
N PRO A 21 -12.26 1.95 12.74
CA PRO A 21 -11.71 0.72 13.29
C PRO A 21 -10.28 0.92 13.83
N PHE A 22 -9.87 0.10 14.80
CA PHE A 22 -8.56 0.15 15.45
C PHE A 22 -7.36 0.00 14.48
N SER A 23 -7.58 -0.52 13.28
CA SER A 23 -6.57 -0.62 12.23
C SER A 23 -6.15 0.76 11.69
N CYS A 24 -7.03 1.77 11.79
CA CYS A 24 -6.73 3.14 11.40
C CYS A 24 -5.90 3.90 12.45
N CYS A 25 -5.67 3.34 13.63
CA CYS A 25 -4.98 4.07 14.69
C CYS A 25 -3.46 4.07 14.54
N LYS A 26 -2.86 5.24 14.76
CA LYS A 26 -1.41 5.40 14.85
C LYS A 26 -0.91 4.93 16.21
N ARG A 27 0.24 4.26 16.21
CA ARG A 27 0.90 3.84 17.44
C ARG A 27 1.68 5.02 18.01
N GLN A 28 1.49 5.33 19.28
CA GLN A 28 2.21 6.42 19.93
C GLN A 28 3.64 5.97 20.30
N PRO A 29 4.66 6.85 20.19
CA PRO A 29 5.97 6.56 20.75
C PRO A 29 5.82 6.39 22.27
N ASN A 30 6.27 5.25 22.80
CA ASN A 30 6.11 4.80 24.20
C ASN A 30 4.80 4.06 24.54
N GLU A 31 4.02 3.64 23.54
CA GLU A 31 2.83 2.82 23.77
C GLU A 31 3.17 1.33 23.98
N LEU A 32 3.15 0.90 25.24
CA LEU A 32 3.33 -0.50 25.66
C LEU A 32 2.17 -1.41 25.20
N ILE A 33 0.93 -0.96 25.39
CA ILE A 33 -0.29 -1.70 25.02
C ILE A 33 -1.03 -0.90 23.95
N LYS A 34 -1.33 -1.55 22.82
CA LYS A 34 -2.06 -0.92 21.71
C LYS A 34 -3.44 -0.46 22.16
N ASN A 35 -3.67 0.84 22.11
CA ASN A 35 -4.96 1.47 22.35
C ASN A 35 -5.91 1.09 21.21
N LYS A 36 -7.03 0.45 21.54
CA LYS A 36 -8.10 0.13 20.58
C LYS A 36 -9.17 1.22 20.53
N GLN A 37 -9.16 2.15 21.48
CA GLN A 37 -10.14 3.24 21.63
C GLN A 37 -9.74 4.55 20.95
N CYS A 38 -8.52 4.62 20.42
CA CYS A 38 -8.00 5.74 19.61
C CYS A 38 -8.94 6.22 18.48
N GLY A 39 -9.72 5.31 17.89
CA GLY A 39 -10.59 5.60 16.75
C GLY A 39 -11.98 6.11 17.12
N TYR A 40 -12.32 6.24 18.41
CA TYR A 40 -13.67 6.61 18.84
C TYR A 40 -13.88 8.11 18.72
N ASP A 41 -15.08 8.51 18.26
CA ASP A 41 -15.52 9.90 18.17
C ASP A 41 -14.65 10.82 17.27
N VAL A 42 -13.60 10.27 16.63
CA VAL A 42 -12.63 11.04 15.83
C VAL A 42 -13.25 11.74 14.63
N ARG A 43 -14.41 11.30 14.13
CA ARG A 43 -15.11 11.98 13.03
C ARG A 43 -16.17 12.97 13.50
N LYS A 44 -16.37 13.17 14.80
CA LYS A 44 -17.22 14.25 15.31
C LYS A 44 -16.58 15.61 15.03
N SER A 45 -17.42 16.65 14.94
CA SER A 45 -17.02 18.04 14.71
C SER A 45 -16.36 18.67 15.93
N ASP A 46 -16.70 18.22 17.13
CA ASP A 46 -16.19 18.71 18.42
C ASP A 46 -14.95 17.96 18.92
N TYR A 47 -14.35 17.10 18.09
CA TYR A 47 -13.21 16.28 18.51
C TYR A 47 -12.00 17.17 18.86
N PRO A 48 -11.48 17.11 20.11
CA PRO A 48 -10.57 18.13 20.65
C PRO A 48 -9.11 18.00 20.17
N ARG A 49 -8.76 16.89 19.52
CA ARG A 49 -7.38 16.59 19.08
C ARG A 49 -7.28 16.62 17.57
N ASP A 50 -6.08 16.89 17.06
CA ASP A 50 -5.81 16.75 15.64
C ASP A 50 -5.93 15.28 15.23
N LYS A 51 -6.91 14.99 14.36
CA LYS A 51 -7.24 13.66 13.87
C LYS A 51 -6.06 13.04 13.14
N SER A 52 -5.27 13.86 12.45
CA SER A 52 -4.11 13.43 11.67
C SER A 52 -3.00 12.84 12.53
N HIS A 53 -2.90 13.22 13.81
CA HIS A 53 -1.92 12.68 14.75
C HIS A 53 -2.41 11.41 15.47
N VAL A 54 -3.71 11.14 15.48
CA VAL A 54 -4.31 9.99 16.17
C VAL A 54 -4.58 8.83 15.21
N ILE A 55 -5.00 9.13 13.99
CA ILE A 55 -5.42 8.13 13.00
C ILE A 55 -4.79 8.35 11.62
N TYR A 56 -4.76 7.30 10.81
CA TYR A 56 -4.55 7.37 9.38
C TYR A 56 -5.85 7.79 8.70
N GLU A 57 -5.86 9.00 8.15
CA GLU A 57 -7.02 9.56 7.44
C GLU A 57 -7.15 9.02 6.00
N LYS A 58 -6.02 8.64 5.42
CA LYS A 58 -5.94 8.08 4.07
C LYS A 58 -5.95 6.56 4.13
N GLY A 59 -6.71 5.95 3.22
CA GLY A 59 -6.65 4.50 2.98
C GLY A 59 -5.40 4.12 2.20
N CYS A 60 -5.02 2.83 2.28
CA CYS A 60 -3.81 2.32 1.63
C CYS A 60 -3.80 2.56 0.11
N LEU A 61 -4.95 2.38 -0.55
CA LEU A 61 -5.07 2.55 -1.99
C LEU A 61 -4.80 3.99 -2.43
N ARG A 62 -5.42 4.96 -1.75
CA ARG A 62 -5.23 6.39 -2.04
C ARG A 62 -3.80 6.84 -1.75
N ALA A 63 -3.23 6.41 -0.63
CA ALA A 63 -1.84 6.69 -0.31
C ALA A 63 -0.87 6.08 -1.34
N GLY A 64 -1.18 4.88 -1.84
CA GLY A 64 -0.42 4.23 -2.91
C GLY A 64 -0.51 4.96 -4.25
N GLU A 65 -1.72 5.40 -4.63
CA GLU A 65 -1.95 6.23 -5.81
C GLU A 65 -1.12 7.51 -5.76
N GLU A 66 -1.22 8.28 -4.67
CA GLU A 66 -0.44 9.52 -4.48
C GLU A 66 1.07 9.25 -4.51
N TRP A 67 1.53 8.13 -3.93
CA TRP A 67 2.94 7.76 -3.97
C TRP A 67 3.40 7.42 -5.39
N ILE A 68 2.60 6.66 -6.16
CA ILE A 68 2.92 6.32 -7.55
C ILE A 68 2.94 7.58 -8.42
N GLU A 69 1.95 8.47 -8.27
CA GLU A 69 1.91 9.74 -8.99
C GLU A 69 3.15 10.59 -8.69
N ALA A 70 3.56 10.66 -7.42
CA ALA A 70 4.76 11.39 -7.01
C ALA A 70 6.09 10.73 -7.48
N ASN A 71 6.09 9.41 -7.71
CA ASN A 71 7.28 8.62 -8.05
C ASN A 71 7.18 7.95 -9.42
N LEU A 72 6.40 8.53 -10.33
CA LEU A 72 6.12 7.90 -11.63
C LEU A 72 7.38 7.70 -12.48
N VAL A 73 8.30 8.69 -12.47
CA VAL A 73 9.57 8.64 -13.21
C VAL A 73 10.48 7.50 -12.74
N PRO A 74 10.85 7.37 -11.45
CA PRO A 74 11.69 6.26 -11.00
C PRO A 74 11.00 4.90 -11.18
N VAL A 75 9.69 4.80 -10.95
CA VAL A 75 8.93 3.55 -11.18
C VAL A 75 8.99 3.12 -12.65
N ALA A 76 8.75 4.04 -13.58
CA ALA A 76 8.87 3.77 -15.01
C ALA A 76 10.30 3.38 -15.41
N GLY A 77 11.30 4.07 -14.85
CA GLY A 77 12.71 3.75 -15.07
C GLY A 77 13.06 2.32 -14.65
N VAL A 78 12.61 1.89 -13.47
CA VAL A 78 12.81 0.51 -12.99
C VAL A 78 12.11 -0.50 -13.91
N ALA A 79 10.87 -0.22 -14.32
CA ALA A 79 10.13 -1.10 -15.22
C ALA A 79 10.84 -1.28 -16.58
N VAL A 80 11.32 -0.17 -17.18
CA VAL A 80 12.09 -0.22 -18.43
C VAL A 80 13.42 -0.95 -18.24
N GLY A 81 14.14 -0.68 -17.14
CA GLY A 81 15.39 -1.38 -16.83
C GLY A 81 15.21 -2.89 -16.72
N LEU A 82 14.15 -3.34 -16.04
CA LEU A 82 13.81 -4.77 -15.96
C LEU A 82 13.47 -5.35 -17.33
N ALA A 83 12.70 -4.64 -18.16
CA ALA A 83 12.36 -5.09 -19.50
C ALA A 83 13.60 -5.26 -20.39
N VAL A 84 14.54 -4.30 -20.33
CA VAL A 84 15.80 -4.38 -21.08
C VAL A 84 16.63 -5.59 -20.61
N LEU A 85 16.77 -5.79 -19.29
CA LEU A 85 17.49 -6.94 -18.75
C LEU A 85 16.86 -8.28 -19.18
N GLN A 86 15.53 -8.37 -19.20
CA GLN A 86 14.82 -9.55 -19.68
C GLN A 86 15.09 -9.82 -21.17
N ILE A 87 15.02 -8.80 -22.02
CA ILE A 87 15.31 -8.93 -23.46
C ILE A 87 16.75 -9.39 -23.70
N LEU A 88 17.71 -8.76 -23.02
CA LEU A 88 19.13 -9.17 -23.11
C LEU A 88 19.32 -10.62 -22.67
N GLY A 89 18.67 -11.05 -21.58
CA GLY A 89 18.68 -12.43 -21.12
C GLY A 89 18.15 -13.41 -22.16
N ILE A 90 17.04 -13.09 -22.82
CA ILE A 90 16.47 -13.90 -23.91
C ILE A 90 17.43 -13.97 -25.10
N CYS A 91 17.99 -12.83 -25.53
CA CYS A 91 18.95 -12.79 -26.64
C CYS A 91 20.19 -13.63 -26.34
N PHE A 92 20.77 -13.53 -25.15
CA PHE A 92 21.92 -14.34 -24.77
C PHE A 92 21.59 -15.83 -24.71
N ALA A 93 20.42 -16.20 -24.17
CA ALA A 93 19.98 -17.60 -24.15
C ALA A 93 19.81 -18.16 -25.58
N GLN A 94 19.28 -17.36 -26.51
CA GLN A 94 19.15 -17.75 -27.91
C GLN A 94 20.49 -17.90 -28.61
N ASN A 95 21.42 -16.95 -28.39
CA ASN A 95 22.77 -17.04 -28.94
C ASN A 95 23.51 -18.28 -28.44
N LEU A 96 23.45 -18.55 -27.13
CA LEU A 96 24.04 -19.74 -26.53
C LEU A 96 23.45 -21.02 -27.13
N ARG A 97 22.12 -21.08 -27.30
CA ARG A 97 21.45 -22.23 -27.92
C ARG A 97 21.93 -22.46 -29.35
N ALA A 98 22.05 -21.40 -30.15
CA ALA A 98 22.55 -21.48 -31.53
C ALA A 98 23.99 -22.01 -31.57
N ASP A 99 24.85 -21.53 -30.67
CA ASP A 99 26.25 -21.97 -30.60
C ASP A 99 26.37 -23.44 -30.18
N ILE A 100 25.58 -23.89 -29.20
CA ILE A 100 25.51 -25.30 -28.81
C ILE A 100 25.12 -26.19 -29.99
N PHE A 101 24.12 -25.77 -30.80
CA PHE A 101 23.74 -26.52 -32.00
C PHE A 101 24.83 -26.52 -33.06
N ALA A 102 25.51 -25.39 -33.27
CA ALA A 102 26.61 -25.29 -34.22
C ALA A 102 27.81 -26.17 -33.81
N GLN A 103 28.14 -26.22 -32.52
CA GLN A 103 29.15 -27.13 -31.98
C GLN A 103 28.71 -28.58 -32.17
N LYS A 104 27.47 -28.94 -31.80
CA LYS A 104 26.95 -30.30 -31.97
C LYS A 104 27.00 -30.76 -33.43
N ALA A 105 26.75 -29.89 -34.40
CA ALA A 105 26.81 -30.19 -35.83
C ALA A 105 28.23 -30.47 -36.34
N ARG A 106 29.29 -30.10 -35.61
CA ARG A 106 30.68 -30.44 -35.97
C ARG A 106 31.09 -31.86 -35.59
N TRP A 107 30.32 -32.53 -34.72
CA TRP A 107 30.63 -33.87 -34.20
C TRP A 107 29.84 -34.99 -34.91
N HIS A 108 29.09 -34.66 -35.97
CA HIS A 108 28.47 -35.57 -36.93
C HIS A 108 29.05 -35.31 -38.32
#